data_AF-W8GNP3-F1
#
_entry.id   AF-W8GNP3-F1
#
_cell.length_a   1.000
_cell.length_b   1.000
_cell.length_c   1.000
_cell.angle_alpha   90.00
_cell.angle_beta   90.00
_cell.angle_gamma   90.00
#
_symmetry.space_group_name_H-M   'P 1'
#
loop_
_entity.id
_entity.type
_entity.pdbx_description
1 polymer ?
#
loop_
_entity_poly.entity_id
_entity_poly.type
_entity_poly.pdbx_seq_one_letter_code
_entity_poly.pdbx_strand_id
1 'polypeptide(L)' 'HGGLSVDMSIFALHLAGASSIMGAVNFITTVYNMRTNFFNMDKISLFIW' A
#
# COMPACT_ATOMS: atom_id res chain seq x y z
N HIS A 1 25.75 23.92 -1.33
CA HIS A 1 24.87 23.28 -2.33
C HIS A 1 24.06 22.10 -1.76
N GLY A 2 23.65 22.12 -0.47
CA GLY A 2 22.91 21.01 0.15
C GLY A 2 21.40 21.25 0.37
N GLY A 3 20.96 22.51 0.45
CA GLY A 3 19.58 22.83 0.85
C GLY A 3 18.50 22.25 -0.07
N LEU A 4 18.65 22.44 -1.38
CA LEU A 4 17.70 21.93 -2.38
C LEU A 4 17.62 20.38 -2.40
N SER A 5 18.71 19.68 -2.08
CA SER A 5 18.71 18.22 -2.01
C SER A 5 17.89 17.69 -0.84
N VAL A 6 17.93 18.40 0.30
CA VAL A 6 17.20 18.00 1.50
C VAL A 6 15.70 18.23 1.28
N ASP A 7 15.31 19.37 0.72
CA ASP A 7 13.90 19.67 0.44
C ASP A 7 13.28 18.65 -0.55
N MET A 8 14.01 18.30 -1.61
CA MET A 8 13.58 17.26 -2.55
C MET A 8 13.46 15.89 -1.88
N SER A 9 14.35 15.54 -0.94
CA SER A 9 14.26 14.28 -0.21
C SER A 9 13.02 14.22 0.70
N ILE A 10 12.65 15.34 1.32
CA ILE A 10 11.44 15.45 2.16
C ILE A 10 10.18 15.30 1.30
N PHE A 11 10.15 15.95 0.13
CA PHE A 11 9.03 15.82 -0.80
C PHE A 11 8.90 14.39 -1.34
N ALA A 12 10.03 13.75 -1.69
CA ALA A 12 10.04 12.35 -2.10
C ALA A 12 9.50 11.42 -1.01
N LEU A 13 9.85 11.65 0.27
CA LEU A 13 9.33 10.88 1.39
C LEU A 13 7.81 11.04 1.55
N HIS A 14 7.28 12.25 1.38
CA HIS A 14 5.83 12.48 1.40
C HIS A 14 5.11 11.76 0.27
N LEU A 15 5.64 11.84 -0.96
CA LEU A 15 5.08 11.13 -2.11
C LEU A 15 5.12 9.62 -1.92
N ALA A 16 6.23 9.08 -1.39
CA ALA A 16 6.35 7.67 -1.05
C ALA A 16 5.31 7.26 0.01
N GLY A 17 5.08 8.10 1.02
CA GLY A 17 4.04 7.89 2.03
C GLY A 17 2.63 7.87 1.44
N ALA A 18 2.29 8.85 0.61
CA ALA A 18 0.99 8.91 -0.07
C ALA A 18 0.77 7.71 -1.01
N SER A 19 1.80 7.30 -1.74
CA SER A 19 1.77 6.11 -2.60
C SER A 19 1.56 4.82 -1.79
N SER A 20 2.21 4.69 -0.63
CA SER A 20 2.05 3.54 0.27
C SER A 20 0.62 3.43 0.83
N ILE A 21 0.02 4.56 1.23
CA ILE A 21 -1.36 4.60 1.72
C ILE A 21 -2.34 4.14 0.63
N MET A 22 -2.22 4.68 -0.59
CA MET A 22 -3.07 4.25 -1.71
C MET A 22 -2.87 2.77 -2.04
N GLY A 23 -1.63 2.28 -2.00
CA GLY A 23 -1.31 0.87 -2.20
C GLY A 23 -1.94 -0.04 -1.14
N ALA A 24 -1.89 0.35 0.13
CA ALA A 24 -2.50 -0.39 1.23
C ALA A 24 -4.03 -0.48 1.07
N VAL A 25 -4.70 0.62 0.71
CA VAL A 25 -6.15 0.64 0.46
C VAL A 25 -6.51 -0.26 -0.73
N ASN A 26 -5.73 -0.21 -1.81
CA ASN A 26 -5.94 -1.08 -2.97
C ASN A 26 -5.73 -2.57 -2.60
N PHE A 27 -4.73 -2.89 -1.79
CA PHE A 27 -4.48 -4.26 -1.35
C PHE A 27 -5.63 -4.80 -0.48
N ILE A 28 -6.10 -4.04 0.50
CA ILE A 28 -7.23 -4.43 1.36
C ILE A 28 -8.50 -4.63 0.52
N THR A 29 -8.79 -3.69 -0.39
CA THR A 29 -9.99 -3.78 -1.23
C THR A 29 -9.91 -4.92 -2.24
N THR A 30 -8.74 -5.23 -2.80
CA THR A 30 -8.59 -6.39 -3.71
C THR A 30 -8.74 -7.71 -2.97
N VAL A 31 -8.14 -7.87 -1.79
CA VAL A 31 -8.34 -9.06 -0.93
C VAL A 31 -9.81 -9.23 -0.55
N TYR A 32 -10.53 -8.12 -0.33
CA TYR A 32 -11.93 -8.17 0.03
C TYR A 32 -12.87 -8.42 -1.16
N ASN A 33 -12.72 -7.69 -2.27
CA ASN A 33 -13.65 -7.69 -3.42
C ASN A 33 -13.29 -8.68 -4.54
N MET A 34 -12.01 -8.94 -4.81
CA MET A 34 -11.63 -9.85 -5.89
C MET A 34 -11.52 -11.30 -5.44
N ARG A 35 -11.75 -11.58 -4.15
CA ARG A 35 -11.91 -12.95 -3.65
C ARG A 35 -13.12 -13.58 -4.33
N THR A 36 -12.94 -14.78 -4.88
CA THR A 36 -14.06 -15.57 -5.41
C THR A 36 -15.13 -15.73 -4.34
N ASN A 37 -16.39 -15.43 -4.66
CA ASN A 37 -17.55 -15.32 -3.74
C ASN A 37 -17.82 -16.52 -2.79
N PHE A 38 -17.05 -17.61 -2.87
CA PHE A 38 -17.17 -18.81 -2.05
C PHE A 38 -15.91 -19.15 -1.23
N PHE A 39 -14.91 -18.27 -1.19
CA PHE A 39 -13.72 -18.44 -0.35
C PHE A 39 -13.92 -17.78 1.03
N ASN A 40 -13.88 -18.59 2.09
CA ASN A 40 -13.85 -18.10 3.48
C ASN A 40 -12.51 -17.41 3.77
N MET A 41 -12.52 -16.35 4.58
CA MET A 41 -11.30 -15.62 4.96
C MET A 41 -10.27 -16.49 5.67
N ASP A 42 -10.73 -17.53 6.37
CA ASP A 42 -9.86 -18.47 7.08
C ASP A 42 -9.05 -19.38 6.15
N LYS A 43 -9.41 -19.44 4.85
CA LYS A 43 -8.71 -20.25 3.84
C LYS A 43 -7.75 -19.43 2.98
N ILE A 44 -7.56 -18.15 3.27
CA ILE A 44 -6.62 -17.28 2.57
C ILE A 44 -5.19 -17.63 3.01
N SER A 45 -4.20 -17.46 2.13
CA SER A 45 -2.80 -17.76 2.48
C SER A 45 -2.29 -16.86 3.61
N LEU A 46 -1.41 -17.40 4.46
CA LEU A 46 -0.73 -16.67 5.54
C LEU A 46 0.11 -15.46 5.06
N PHE A 47 0.36 -15.36 3.74
CA PHE A 47 1.08 -14.22 3.16
C PHE A 47 0.16 -13.00 2.93
N ILE A 48 -1.13 -13.24 2.74
CA ILE A 48 -2.14 -12.19 2.52
C ILE A 48 -2.75 -11.72 3.84
N TRP A 49 -2.82 -12.63 4.83
CA TRP A 49 -3.15 -12.32 6.23
C TRP A 49 -2.10 -11.40 6.85
#